data_AF-A0A0F9GIJ5-F1
#
_entry.id   AF-A0A0F9GIJ5-F1
#
_cell.length_a   1.000
_cell.length_b   1.000
_cell.length_c   1.000
_cell.angle_alpha   90.00
_cell.angle_beta   90.00
_cell.angle_gamma   90.00
#
_symmetry.space_group_name_H-M   'P 1'
#
loop_
_entity.id
_entity.type
_entity.pdbx_description
1 polymer ?
#
loop_
_entity_poly.entity_id
_entity_poly.type
_entity_poly.pdbx_seq_one_letter_code
_entity_poly.pdbx_strand_id
1 'polypeptide(L)' 'VDFIIAFESGDVTEQELIEGFQKLIDSGVVWTLQGFYGRTAQALIDNELCFNK' A
#
# COMPACT_ATOMS: atom_id res chain seq x y z
N VAL A 1 2.96 -1.55 -10.64
CA VAL A 1 4.28 -2.21 -10.63
C VAL A 1 5.35 -1.21 -10.18
N ASP A 2 5.37 0.00 -10.74
CA ASP A 2 6.35 1.05 -10.38
C ASP A 2 6.41 1.38 -8.89
N PHE A 3 5.25 1.51 -8.21
CA PHE A 3 5.20 1.74 -6.76
C PHE A 3 5.83 0.59 -5.95
N ILE A 4 5.62 -0.66 -6.35
CA ILE A 4 6.14 -1.84 -5.64
C ILE A 4 7.67 -1.84 -5.67
N ILE A 5 8.26 -1.52 -6.83
CA ILE A 5 9.72 -1.46 -7.00
C ILE A 5 10.31 -0.33 -6.16
N ALA A 6 9.69 0.86 -6.17
CA ALA A 6 10.13 1.99 -5.36
C ALA A 6 10.04 1.69 -3.85
N PHE A 7 8.93 1.08 -3.44
CA PHE A 7 8.67 0.70 -2.05
C PHE A 7 9.69 -0.34 -1.54
N GLU A 8 9.99 -1.38 -2.31
CA GLU A 8 10.98 -2.39 -1.95
C GLU A 8 12.42 -1.84 -1.94
N SER A 9 12.68 -0.80 -2.72
CA SER A 9 13.97 -0.09 -2.73
C SER A 9 14.12 0.88 -1.56
N GLY A 10 13.05 1.13 -0.79
CA GLY A 10 13.02 2.13 0.28
C GLY A 10 13.06 3.58 -0.22
N ASP A 11 12.85 3.80 -1.52
CA ASP A 11 12.88 5.11 -2.18
C ASP A 11 11.45 5.63 -2.34
N VAL A 12 10.75 5.74 -1.21
CA VAL A 12 9.39 6.31 -1.14
C VAL A 12 9.28 7.20 0.08
N THR A 13 8.67 8.35 -0.10
CA THR A 13 8.24 9.20 1.02
C THR A 13 7.00 8.61 1.70
N GLU A 14 6.70 9.10 2.90
CA GLU A 14 5.49 8.71 3.62
C GLU A 14 4.20 9.01 2.82
N GLN A 15 4.14 10.15 2.13
CA GLN A 15 2.99 10.50 1.29
C GLN A 15 2.87 9.54 0.10
N GLU A 16 3.97 9.23 -0.60
CA GLU A 16 3.96 8.30 -1.73
C GLU A 16 3.61 6.88 -1.30
N LEU A 17 4.03 6.48 -0.10
CA LEU A 17 3.64 5.21 0.52
C LEU A 17 2.12 5.16 0.69
N ILE A 18 1.52 6.16 1.34
CA ILE A 18 0.07 6.22 1.57
C ILE A 18 -0.70 6.22 0.25
N GLU A 19 -0.31 7.07 -0.70
CA GLU A 19 -0.98 7.15 -2.01
C GLU A 19 -0.82 5.86 -2.83
N GLY A 20 0.35 5.24 -2.78
CA GLY A 20 0.62 3.98 -3.47
C GLY A 20 -0.21 2.84 -2.89
N PHE A 21 -0.25 2.72 -1.57
CA PHE A 21 -1.09 1.72 -0.89
C PHE A 21 -2.58 1.97 -1.13
N GLN A 22 -3.05 3.22 -1.12
CA GLN A 22 -4.45 3.52 -1.45
C GLN A 22 -4.81 3.04 -2.86
N LYS A 23 -3.93 3.22 -3.86
CA LYS A 23 -4.15 2.69 -5.23
C LYS A 23 -4.17 1.15 -5.26
N LEU A 24 -3.32 0.50 -4.46
CA LEU A 24 -3.32 -0.96 -4.36
C LEU A 24 -4.59 -1.50 -3.68
N ILE A 25 -5.11 -0.80 -2.67
CA ILE A 25 -6.38 -1.10 -2.00
C ILE A 25 -7.55 -0.91 -2.97
N ASP A 26 -7.63 0.25 -3.63
CA ASP A 26 -8.69 0.59 -4.59
C ASP A 26 -8.80 -0.41 -5.74
N SER A 27 -7.67 -0.96 -6.19
CA SER A 27 -7.63 -1.98 -7.25
C SER A 27 -7.88 -3.40 -6.74
N GLY A 28 -7.91 -3.62 -5.43
CA GLY A 28 -8.00 -4.93 -4.79
C GLY A 28 -6.75 -5.81 -4.93
N VAL A 29 -5.75 -5.37 -5.69
CA VAL A 29 -4.50 -6.11 -5.93
C VAL A 29 -3.73 -6.32 -4.63
N VAL A 30 -3.81 -5.40 -3.67
CA VAL A 30 -3.11 -5.52 -2.39
C VAL A 30 -3.46 -6.80 -1.61
N TRP A 31 -4.66 -7.33 -1.84
CA TRP A 31 -5.17 -8.53 -1.18
C TRP A 31 -4.77 -9.83 -1.90
N THR A 32 -4.26 -9.73 -3.12
CA THR A 32 -3.73 -10.86 -3.89
C THR A 32 -2.20 -10.92 -3.84
N LEU A 33 -1.54 -9.82 -3.46
CA LEU A 33 -0.11 -9.76 -3.24
C LEU A 33 0.32 -10.59 -2.03
N GLN A 34 1.36 -11.39 -2.20
CA GLN A 34 1.94 -12.22 -1.14
C GLN A 34 2.84 -11.40 -0.21
N GLY A 35 3.13 -11.92 0.99
CA GLY A 35 4.09 -11.31 1.90
C GLY A 35 3.44 -10.36 2.90
N PHE A 36 3.90 -9.10 2.97
CA PHE A 36 3.48 -8.14 3.98
C PHE A 36 2.56 -7.03 3.46
N TYR A 37 2.32 -6.94 2.14
CA TYR A 37 1.48 -5.91 1.52
C TYR A 37 0.08 -5.82 2.13
N GLY A 38 -0.64 -6.94 2.25
CA GLY A 38 -1.97 -6.95 2.87
C GLY A 38 -1.97 -6.52 4.34
N ARG A 39 -0.93 -6.88 5.11
CA ARG A 39 -0.80 -6.45 6.52
C ARG A 39 -0.50 -4.96 6.62
N THR A 40 0.34 -4.44 5.74
CA THR A 40 0.62 -2.99 5.67
C THR A 40 -0.63 -2.22 5.26
N ALA A 41 -1.36 -2.68 4.25
CA ALA A 41 -2.62 -2.07 3.85
C ALA A 41 -3.63 -2.03 5.00
N GLN A 42 -3.78 -3.15 5.73
CA GLN A 42 -4.65 -3.19 6.90
C GLN A 42 -4.20 -2.20 7.98
N ALA A 43 -2.91 -2.16 8.30
CA ALA A 43 -2.38 -1.22 9.29
C ALA A 43 -2.63 0.25 8.89
N LEU A 44 -2.49 0.59 7.60
CA LEU A 44 -2.79 1.94 7.11
C LEU A 44 -4.28 2.28 7.22
N ILE A 45 -5.17 1.31 6.98
CA ILE A 45 -6.61 1.48 7.18
C ILE A 45 -6.93 1.68 8.66
N ASP A 46 -6.33 0.87 9.54
CA ASP A 46 -6.56 0.93 10.99
C ASP A 46 -6.07 2.27 11.58
N ASN A 47 -5.09 2.92 10.95
CA ASN A 47 -4.57 4.24 11.33
C ASN A 47 -5.27 5.40 10.59
N GLU A 48 -6.36 5.15 9.87
CA GLU A 48 -7.12 6.17 9.11
C GLU A 48 -6.29 6.90 8.03
N LEU A 49 -5.18 6.29 7.59
CA LEU A 49 -4.34 6.80 6.51
C LEU A 49 -4.82 6.31 5.12
N CYS A 50 -5.53 5.19 5.08
CA CYS A 50 -6.15 4.64 3.88
C CYS A 50 -7.58 4.18 4.16
N PHE A 51 -8.37 3.96 3.11
CA PHE A 51 -9.76 3.53 3.24
C PHE A 51 -10.08 2.39 2.27
N ASN A 52 -10.88 1.43 2.75
CA ASN A 52 -11.49 0.40 1.90
C ASN A 52 -12.79 0.98 1.31
N LYS A 53 -13.00 0.83 -0.01
CA LYS A 53 -14.24 1.25 -0.67
C LYS A 53 -15.34 0.20 -0.53
#